data_AF-A0A851EMK5-F1
#
_entry.id   AF-A0A851EMK5-F1
#
_cell.length_a   1.000
_cell.length_b   1.000
_cell.length_c   1.000
_cell.angle_alpha   90.00
_cell.angle_beta   90.00
_cell.angle_gamma   90.00
#
_symmetry.space_group_name_H-M   'P 1'
#
loop_
_entity.id
_entity.type
_entity.pdbx_description
1 polymer ?
#
loop_
_entity_poly.entity_id
_entity_poly.type
_entity_poly.pdbx_seq_one_letter_code
_entity_poly.pdbx_strand_id
1 'polypeptide(L)'
;GAQLGTVVSLPLSGLICYYMNWVYVFYIFGALGVLWWFFWMCLVSDTPETHRSISHAEREYILSSLKDQLSTQNSVPWRPMLQSLPLWAIVVAHFSYNWTFYTLLTLLPTYMKEILRFDAQENGFLSALPYFGCWLCIILSGQIADYLREKQNFSTVCVRKCFTLIGMIGPAVFLVAAGFIGCNYALAVAFVTISTTLGGFCTSGYSINHLDIAPSYAGILLGITNSFATIPGMVGPVIAKNLTHN
;
A
#
# COMPACT_ATOMS: atom_id res chain seq x y z
N GLY A 1 7.48 -2.31 -2.21
CA GLY A 1 7.26 -3.55 -2.97
C GLY A 1 5.99 -3.49 -3.80
N ALA A 2 4.82 -3.62 -3.18
CA ALA A 2 3.53 -3.80 -3.87
C ALA A 2 3.21 -2.75 -4.97
N GLN A 3 3.40 -1.45 -4.67
CA GLN A 3 3.13 -0.39 -5.66
C GLN A 3 4.06 -0.47 -6.88
N LEU A 4 5.36 -0.74 -6.65
CA LEU A 4 6.32 -0.94 -7.74
C LEU A 4 5.96 -2.16 -8.61
N GLY A 5 5.49 -3.24 -7.98
CA GLY A 5 4.97 -4.40 -8.70
C GLY A 5 3.79 -4.04 -9.62
N THR A 6 2.89 -3.17 -9.16
CA THR A 6 1.76 -2.66 -9.96
C THR A 6 2.25 -1.82 -11.15
N VAL A 7 3.22 -0.93 -10.91
CA VAL A 7 3.83 -0.08 -11.95
C VAL A 7 4.50 -0.88 -13.05
N VAL A 8 5.16 -1.99 -12.71
CA VAL A 8 5.82 -2.86 -13.70
C VAL A 8 4.80 -3.78 -14.36
N SER A 9 3.88 -4.36 -13.59
CA SER A 9 2.96 -5.37 -14.10
C SER A 9 1.90 -4.82 -15.05
N LEU A 10 1.37 -3.62 -14.84
CA LEU A 10 0.34 -3.05 -15.70
C LEU A 10 0.85 -2.83 -17.15
N PRO A 11 1.95 -2.09 -17.40
CA PRO A 11 2.47 -1.92 -18.76
C PRO A 11 2.99 -3.22 -19.37
N LEU A 12 3.67 -4.06 -18.58
CA LEU A 12 4.20 -5.33 -19.07
C LEU A 12 3.08 -6.27 -19.52
N SER A 13 1.98 -6.34 -18.75
CA SER A 13 0.81 -7.12 -19.14
C SER A 13 0.15 -6.55 -20.40
N GLY A 14 0.05 -5.23 -20.53
CA GLY A 14 -0.44 -4.58 -21.75
C GLY A 14 0.40 -4.93 -22.99
N LEU A 15 1.72 -4.90 -22.85
CA LEU A 15 2.67 -5.21 -23.93
C LEU A 15 2.62 -6.69 -24.33
N ILE A 16 2.57 -7.60 -23.36
CA ILE A 16 2.41 -9.04 -23.61
C ILE A 16 1.08 -9.32 -24.31
N CYS A 17 -0.02 -8.71 -23.87
CA CYS A 17 -1.32 -8.88 -24.52
C CYS A 17 -1.38 -8.31 -25.95
N TYR A 18 -0.54 -7.33 -26.27
CA TYR A 18 -0.48 -6.73 -27.61
C TYR A 18 0.33 -7.59 -28.59
N TYR A 19 1.54 -8.00 -28.20
CA TYR A 19 2.44 -8.79 -29.07
C TYR A 19 2.19 -10.29 -29.01
N MET A 20 1.59 -10.78 -27.93
CA MET A 20 1.32 -12.18 -27.66
C MET A 20 -0.13 -12.36 -27.23
N ASN A 21 -0.51 -13.60 -26.90
CA ASN A 21 -1.82 -13.89 -26.33
C ASN A 21 -1.84 -13.58 -24.82
N TRP A 22 -3.00 -13.19 -24.27
CA TRP A 22 -3.19 -12.92 -22.84
C TRP A 22 -2.77 -14.09 -21.94
N VAL A 23 -2.83 -15.33 -22.43
CA VAL A 23 -2.40 -16.54 -21.70
C VAL A 23 -0.93 -16.46 -21.29
N TYR A 24 -0.07 -15.81 -22.08
CA TYR A 24 1.36 -15.68 -21.78
C TYR A 24 1.66 -14.83 -20.55
N VAL A 25 0.74 -13.94 -20.16
CA VAL A 25 0.86 -13.19 -18.90
C VAL A 25 0.96 -14.17 -17.73
N PHE A 26 0.08 -15.18 -17.70
CA PHE A 26 0.08 -16.19 -16.63
C PHE A 26 1.34 -17.05 -16.64
N TYR A 27 1.82 -17.47 -17.81
CA TYR A 27 3.05 -18.27 -17.91
C TYR A 27 4.30 -17.50 -17.46
N ILE A 28 4.44 -16.24 -17.89
CA ILE A 28 5.62 -15.42 -17.57
C ILE A 28 5.64 -15.07 -16.08
N PHE A 29 4.55 -14.53 -15.52
CA PHE A 29 4.49 -14.19 -14.10
C PHE A 29 4.59 -15.43 -13.21
N GLY A 30 4.01 -16.57 -13.63
CA GLY A 30 4.13 -17.84 -12.92
C GLY A 30 5.57 -18.35 -12.86
N ALA A 31 6.27 -18.36 -14.01
CA ALA A 31 7.67 -18.77 -14.07
C ALA A 31 8.59 -17.86 -13.21
N LEU A 32 8.36 -16.54 -13.24
CA LEU A 32 9.08 -15.60 -12.39
C LEU A 32 8.82 -15.84 -10.90
N GLY A 33 7.58 -16.20 -10.52
CA GLY A 33 7.23 -16.55 -9.14
C GLY A 33 7.94 -17.81 -8.64
N VAL A 34 8.01 -18.86 -9.47
CA VAL A 34 8.76 -20.08 -9.16
C VAL A 34 10.25 -19.79 -9.02
N LEU A 35 10.82 -19.02 -9.93
CA LEU A 35 12.21 -18.60 -9.86
C LEU A 35 12.50 -17.82 -8.57
N TRP A 36 11.64 -16.87 -8.21
CA TRP A 36 11.75 -16.10 -6.97
C TRP A 36 11.67 -16.99 -5.73
N TRP A 37 10.80 -18.01 -5.73
CA TRP A 37 10.70 -18.96 -4.63
C TRP A 37 12.00 -19.72 -4.37
N PHE A 38 12.73 -20.15 -5.42
CA PHE A 38 14.05 -20.76 -5.26
C PHE A 38 15.05 -19.81 -4.57
N PHE A 39 15.07 -18.53 -4.96
CA PHE A 39 15.92 -17.54 -4.30
C PHE A 39 15.52 -17.30 -2.84
N TRP A 40 14.22 -17.21 -2.57
CA TRP A 40 13.68 -17.01 -1.23
C TRP A 40 14.11 -18.12 -0.26
N MET A 41 14.00 -19.38 -0.69
CA MET A 41 14.41 -20.54 0.12
C MET A 41 15.91 -20.55 0.44
N CYS A 42 16.74 -20.01 -0.45
CA CYS A 42 18.19 -19.97 -0.26
C CYS A 42 18.67 -18.78 0.59
N LEU A 43 17.96 -17.65 0.55
CA LEU A 43 18.43 -16.36 1.08
C LEU A 43 17.74 -15.93 2.38
N VAL A 44 16.53 -16.41 2.67
CA VAL A 44 15.73 -15.93 3.80
C VAL A 44 15.80 -16.90 4.98
N SER A 45 15.87 -16.37 6.20
CA SER A 45 15.80 -17.13 7.46
C SER A 45 14.84 -16.45 8.43
N ASP A 46 14.17 -17.23 9.27
CA ASP A 46 13.07 -16.73 10.12
C ASP A 46 13.56 -15.88 11.30
N THR A 47 14.76 -16.15 11.82
CA THR A 47 15.34 -15.38 12.92
C THR A 47 16.77 -14.94 12.60
N PRO A 48 17.24 -13.80 13.15
CA PRO A 48 18.64 -13.38 13.02
C PRO A 48 19.64 -14.44 13.54
N GLU A 49 19.20 -15.34 14.43
CA GLU A 49 20.03 -16.38 15.03
C GLU A 49 20.25 -17.57 14.09
N THR A 50 19.25 -17.87 13.25
CA THR A 50 19.29 -18.95 12.26
C THR A 50 19.89 -18.50 10.92
N HIS A 51 20.09 -17.20 10.75
CA HIS A 51 20.57 -16.61 9.51
C HIS A 51 22.04 -16.98 9.24
N ARG A 52 22.32 -17.61 8.09
CA ARG A 52 23.63 -18.19 7.79
C ARG A 52 24.74 -17.17 7.52
N SER A 53 24.40 -16.00 6.97
CA SER A 53 25.38 -15.00 6.50
C SER A 53 25.36 -13.68 7.27
N ILE A 54 24.69 -13.62 8.43
CA ILE A 54 24.63 -12.38 9.23
C ILE A 54 25.96 -12.16 9.97
N SER A 55 26.40 -10.91 10.04
CA SER A 55 27.60 -10.58 10.83
C SER A 55 27.31 -10.65 12.34
N HIS A 56 28.32 -11.00 13.14
CA HIS A 56 28.15 -11.05 14.60
C HIS A 56 27.73 -9.69 15.19
N ALA A 57 28.32 -8.59 14.70
CA ALA A 57 28.00 -7.24 15.16
C ALA A 57 26.54 -6.85 14.86
N GLU A 58 26.05 -7.13 13.65
CA GLU A 58 24.66 -6.87 13.27
C GLU A 58 23.69 -7.75 14.04
N ARG A 59 24.02 -9.03 14.24
CA ARG A 59 23.20 -9.95 15.04
C ARG A 59 23.03 -9.44 16.47
N GLU A 60 24.12 -9.02 17.12
CA GLU A 60 24.07 -8.49 18.48
C GLU A 60 23.29 -7.17 18.56
N TYR A 61 23.46 -6.28 17.57
CA TYR A 61 22.70 -5.03 17.47
C TYR A 61 21.18 -5.27 17.37
N ILE A 62 20.75 -6.20 16.50
CA ILE A 62 19.32 -6.52 16.32
C ILE A 62 18.74 -7.16 17.59
N LEU A 63 19.43 -8.15 18.17
CA LEU A 63 18.95 -8.86 19.35
C LEU A 63 18.86 -7.95 20.59
N SER A 64 19.84 -7.06 20.78
CA SER A 64 19.80 -6.08 21.86
C SER A 64 18.66 -5.07 21.69
N SER A 65 18.39 -4.62 20.46
CA SER A 65 17.29 -3.69 20.16
C SER A 65 15.89 -4.30 20.35
N LEU A 66 15.74 -5.61 20.16
CA LEU A 66 14.47 -6.32 20.33
C LEU A 66 14.13 -6.67 21.78
N LYS A 67 15.14 -6.83 22.64
CA LYS A 67 14.99 -7.37 24.01
C LYS A 67 13.99 -6.58 24.87
N ASP A 68 13.93 -5.26 24.69
CA ASP A 68 13.04 -4.38 25.46
C ASP A 68 11.68 -4.14 24.80
N GLN A 69 11.49 -4.59 23.56
CA GLN A 69 10.28 -4.34 22.76
C GLN A 69 9.30 -5.53 22.76
N LEU A 70 9.79 -6.74 23.06
CA LEU A 70 9.00 -7.96 22.96
C LEU A 70 8.43 -8.39 24.33
N SER A 71 7.11 -8.56 24.38
CA SER A 71 6.39 -9.14 25.51
C SER A 71 6.82 -10.60 25.73
N THR A 72 7.06 -10.95 26.99
CA THR A 72 7.30 -12.32 27.45
C THR A 72 6.01 -13.06 27.81
N GLN A 73 4.84 -12.44 27.64
CA GLN A 73 3.56 -13.07 27.95
C GLN A 73 3.14 -14.10 26.92
N ASN A 74 2.83 -15.32 27.39
CA ASN A 74 2.41 -16.45 26.57
C ASN A 74 0.97 -16.37 26.02
N SER A 75 0.14 -15.46 26.53
CA SER A 75 -1.28 -15.35 26.14
C SER A 75 -1.62 -14.01 25.52
N VAL A 76 -2.36 -14.02 24.41
CA VAL A 76 -2.81 -12.80 23.73
C VAL A 76 -3.95 -12.12 24.51
N PRO A 77 -3.83 -10.84 24.87
CA PRO A 77 -4.84 -10.13 25.65
C PRO A 77 -5.97 -9.59 24.75
N TRP A 78 -6.84 -10.48 24.26
CA TRP A 78 -7.90 -10.16 23.28
C TRP A 78 -8.85 -9.03 23.70
N ARG A 79 -9.38 -9.08 24.93
CA ARG A 79 -10.36 -8.09 25.41
C ARG A 79 -9.81 -6.66 25.45
N PRO A 80 -8.69 -6.37 26.13
CA PRO A 80 -8.15 -5.00 26.15
C PRO A 80 -7.66 -4.56 24.77
N MET A 81 -7.17 -5.49 23.93
CA MET A 81 -6.78 -5.18 22.55
C MET A 81 -7.99 -4.68 21.73
N LEU A 82 -9.11 -5.40 21.77
CA LEU A 82 -10.33 -5.01 21.05
C LEU A 82 -11.04 -3.79 21.65
N GLN A 83 -10.83 -3.50 22.93
CA GLN A 83 -11.37 -2.29 23.59
C GLN A 83 -10.50 -1.05 23.36
N SER A 84 -9.33 -1.18 22.74
CA SER A 84 -8.41 -0.06 22.54
C SER A 84 -8.89 0.88 21.42
N LEU A 85 -9.03 2.17 21.72
CA LEU A 85 -9.35 3.19 20.71
C LEU A 85 -8.32 3.29 19.57
N PRO A 86 -7.00 3.19 19.82
CA PRO A 86 -6.00 3.27 18.74
C PRO A 86 -6.18 2.20 17.67
N LEU A 87 -6.58 0.97 18.03
CA LEU A 87 -6.86 -0.10 17.07
C LEU A 87 -7.99 0.33 16.11
N TRP A 88 -9.11 0.81 16.63
CA TRP A 88 -10.25 1.20 15.81
C TRP A 88 -9.95 2.42 14.93
N ALA A 89 -9.12 3.36 15.39
CA ALA A 89 -8.65 4.45 14.55
C ALA A 89 -7.84 3.94 13.34
N ILE A 90 -7.00 2.92 13.55
CA ILE A 90 -6.26 2.26 12.46
C ILE A 90 -7.22 1.50 11.55
N VAL A 91 -8.21 0.79 12.08
CA VAL A 91 -9.21 0.08 11.26
C VAL A 91 -9.91 1.05 10.31
N VAL A 92 -10.38 2.20 10.81
CA VAL A 92 -11.05 3.21 9.98
C VAL A 92 -10.12 3.78 8.91
N ALA A 93 -8.88 4.10 9.29
CA ALA A 93 -7.87 4.57 8.34
C ALA A 93 -7.58 3.52 7.25
N HIS A 94 -7.34 2.27 7.66
CA HIS A 94 -7.00 1.18 6.76
C HIS A 94 -8.16 0.83 5.80
N PHE A 95 -9.39 0.83 6.31
CA PHE A 95 -10.61 0.67 5.53
C PHE A 95 -10.76 1.78 4.48
N SER A 96 -10.63 3.04 4.89
CA SER A 96 -10.80 4.20 4.00
C SER A 96 -9.73 4.23 2.90
N TYR A 97 -8.48 3.92 3.25
CA TYR A 97 -7.40 3.83 2.28
C TYR A 97 -7.64 2.71 1.25
N ASN A 98 -8.02 1.52 1.71
CA ASN A 98 -8.29 0.40 0.80
C ASN A 98 -9.51 0.63 -0.09
N TRP A 99 -10.52 1.37 0.40
CA TRP A 99 -11.65 1.77 -0.45
C TRP A 99 -11.16 2.53 -1.68
N THR A 100 -10.38 3.58 -1.47
CA THR A 100 -9.80 4.37 -2.55
C THR A 100 -8.88 3.52 -3.43
N PHE A 101 -8.01 2.71 -2.82
CA PHE A 101 -7.07 1.86 -3.55
C PHE A 101 -7.78 0.86 -4.47
N TYR A 102 -8.74 0.08 -3.96
CA TYR A 102 -9.47 -0.89 -4.78
C TYR A 102 -10.36 -0.24 -5.83
N THR A 103 -10.99 0.89 -5.50
CA THR A 103 -11.79 1.66 -6.48
C THR A 103 -10.93 2.11 -7.65
N LEU A 104 -9.76 2.68 -7.38
CA LEU A 104 -8.83 3.09 -8.44
C LEU A 104 -8.25 1.87 -9.16
N LEU A 105 -7.89 0.80 -8.46
CA LEU A 105 -7.35 -0.41 -9.09
C LEU A 105 -8.34 -1.03 -10.09
N THR A 106 -9.62 -1.04 -9.75
CA THR A 106 -10.66 -1.69 -10.58
C THR A 106 -11.25 -0.77 -11.64
N LEU A 107 -11.53 0.49 -11.30
CA LEU A 107 -12.27 1.39 -12.18
C LEU A 107 -11.37 2.32 -12.99
N LEU A 108 -10.12 2.58 -12.57
CA LEU A 108 -9.25 3.51 -13.30
C LEU A 108 -8.96 3.04 -14.73
N PRO A 109 -8.61 1.76 -15.00
CA PRO A 109 -8.35 1.33 -16.38
C PRO A 109 -9.60 1.42 -17.26
N THR A 110 -10.77 1.15 -16.68
CA THR A 110 -12.08 1.28 -17.37
C THR A 110 -12.40 2.74 -17.65
N TYR A 111 -12.19 3.63 -16.68
CA TYR A 111 -12.36 5.08 -16.83
C TYR A 111 -11.48 5.65 -17.95
N MET A 112 -10.21 5.26 -17.98
CA MET A 112 -9.24 5.66 -19.02
C MET A 112 -9.66 5.17 -20.42
N LYS A 113 -10.20 3.95 -20.52
CA LYS A 113 -10.63 3.36 -21.78
C LYS A 113 -11.98 3.91 -22.27
N GLU A 114 -12.99 3.94 -21.41
CA GLU A 114 -14.38 4.18 -21.82
C GLU A 114 -14.72 5.67 -21.85
N ILE A 115 -14.20 6.45 -20.90
CA ILE A 115 -14.49 7.89 -20.78
C ILE A 115 -13.42 8.70 -21.50
N LEU A 116 -12.15 8.45 -21.21
CA LEU A 116 -11.04 9.22 -21.81
C LEU A 116 -10.64 8.72 -23.21
N ARG A 117 -11.15 7.55 -23.63
CA ARG A 117 -10.96 6.96 -24.97
C ARG A 117 -9.50 6.73 -25.36
N PHE A 118 -8.61 6.50 -24.38
CA PHE A 118 -7.22 6.14 -24.64
C PHE A 118 -7.10 4.71 -25.18
N ASP A 119 -6.12 4.49 -26.06
CA ASP A 119 -5.84 3.15 -26.61
C ASP A 119 -5.25 2.22 -25.53
N ALA A 120 -5.31 0.91 -25.73
CA ALA A 120 -4.88 -0.10 -24.75
C ALA A 120 -3.41 0.06 -24.33
N GLN A 121 -2.53 0.46 -25.27
CA GLN A 121 -1.12 0.72 -24.98
C GLN A 121 -0.97 1.96 -24.07
N GLU A 122 -1.59 3.08 -24.45
CA GLU A 122 -1.55 4.33 -23.68
C GLU A 122 -2.18 4.16 -22.28
N ASN A 123 -3.28 3.40 -22.20
CA ASN A 123 -3.96 3.09 -20.95
C ASN A 123 -3.05 2.34 -19.97
N GLY A 124 -2.24 1.39 -20.44
CA GLY A 124 -1.29 0.67 -19.61
C GLY A 124 -0.26 1.59 -18.94
N PHE A 125 0.31 2.53 -19.70
CA PHE A 125 1.28 3.51 -19.17
C PHE A 125 0.62 4.58 -18.29
N LEU A 126 -0.51 5.15 -18.74
CA LEU A 126 -1.21 6.19 -18.01
C LEU A 126 -1.82 5.68 -16.69
N SER A 127 -2.32 4.44 -16.67
CA SER A 127 -2.82 3.80 -15.44
C SER A 127 -1.70 3.45 -14.47
N ALA A 128 -0.46 3.26 -14.93
CA ALA A 128 0.69 2.99 -14.05
C ALA A 128 1.21 4.26 -13.36
N LEU A 129 1.01 5.44 -13.95
CA LEU A 129 1.55 6.71 -13.46
C LEU A 129 1.13 7.06 -12.02
N PRO A 130 -0.17 6.95 -11.61
CA PRO A 130 -0.58 7.19 -10.23
C PRO A 130 0.12 6.28 -9.21
N TYR A 131 0.30 5.00 -9.55
CA TYR A 131 0.97 4.03 -8.69
C TYR A 131 2.49 4.28 -8.60
N PHE A 132 3.10 4.81 -9.67
CA PHE A 132 4.51 5.20 -9.67
C PHE A 132 4.75 6.39 -8.75
N GLY A 133 3.91 7.43 -8.85
CA GLY A 133 3.95 8.55 -7.92
C GLY A 133 3.75 8.11 -6.46
N CYS A 134 2.78 7.23 -6.21
CA CYS A 134 2.55 6.64 -4.89
C CYS A 134 3.77 5.89 -4.37
N TRP A 135 4.41 5.05 -5.20
CA TRP A 135 5.63 4.33 -4.82
C TRP A 135 6.77 5.28 -4.42
N LEU A 136 7.03 6.33 -5.20
CA LEU A 136 8.03 7.34 -4.85
C LEU A 136 7.67 8.05 -3.55
N CYS A 137 6.41 8.45 -3.38
CA CYS A 137 5.94 9.11 -2.17
C CYS A 137 6.06 8.22 -0.93
N ILE A 138 5.83 6.91 -1.04
CA ILE A 138 6.04 5.97 0.07
C ILE A 138 7.50 5.99 0.53
N ILE A 139 8.45 5.91 -0.39
CA ILE A 139 9.88 5.94 -0.05
C ILE A 139 10.26 7.26 0.59
N LEU A 140 9.90 8.38 -0.05
CA LEU A 140 10.23 9.72 0.43
C LEU A 140 9.58 10.02 1.78
N SER A 141 8.30 9.67 1.96
CA SER A 141 7.60 9.88 3.22
C SER A 141 8.23 9.08 4.36
N GLY A 142 8.72 7.86 4.12
CA GLY A 142 9.44 7.10 5.13
C GLY A 142 10.70 7.84 5.61
N GLN A 143 11.53 8.26 4.66
CA GLN A 143 12.76 9.01 4.96
C GLN A 143 12.50 10.34 5.67
N ILE A 144 11.47 11.08 5.24
CA ILE A 144 11.08 12.33 5.90
C ILE A 144 10.55 12.06 7.31
N ALA A 145 9.76 11.01 7.51
CA ALA A 145 9.24 10.66 8.83
C ALA A 145 10.38 10.32 9.81
N ASP A 146 11.38 9.56 9.36
CA ASP A 146 12.54 9.21 10.19
C ASP A 146 13.42 10.43 10.45
N TYR A 147 13.67 11.29 9.44
CA TYR A 147 14.39 12.55 9.62
C TYR A 147 13.70 13.47 10.65
N LEU A 148 12.38 13.62 10.58
CA LEU A 148 11.62 14.47 11.51
C LEU A 148 11.70 13.94 12.96
N ARG A 149 11.70 12.62 13.13
CA ARG A 149 11.79 11.98 14.45
C ARG A 149 13.20 12.04 15.02
N GLU A 150 14.21 11.72 14.23
CA GLU A 150 15.60 11.60 14.72
C GLU A 150 16.35 12.92 14.76
N LYS A 151 16.21 13.78 13.75
CA LYS A 151 17.00 15.02 13.64
C LYS A 151 16.27 16.24 14.17
N GLN A 152 14.96 16.30 13.97
CA GLN A 152 14.12 17.44 14.39
C GLN A 152 13.38 17.17 15.71
N ASN A 153 13.51 15.97 16.27
CA ASN A 153 12.97 15.58 17.58
C ASN A 153 11.43 15.75 17.69
N PHE A 154 10.70 15.61 16.57
CA PHE A 154 9.24 15.60 16.59
C PHE A 154 8.72 14.31 17.24
N SER A 155 7.62 14.41 18.00
CA SER A 155 6.99 13.23 18.57
C SER A 155 6.44 12.29 17.49
N THR A 156 6.62 10.98 17.68
CA THR A 156 6.10 9.95 16.76
C THR A 156 4.61 10.16 16.49
N VAL A 157 3.81 10.40 17.54
CA VAL A 157 2.37 10.62 17.41
C VAL A 157 2.04 11.81 16.49
N CYS A 158 2.78 12.92 16.60
CA CYS A 158 2.56 14.08 15.75
C CYS A 158 2.86 13.74 14.28
N VAL A 159 4.02 13.13 14.00
CA VAL A 159 4.41 12.74 12.64
C VAL A 159 3.40 11.77 12.03
N ARG A 160 3.02 10.71 12.75
CA ARG A 160 2.04 9.72 12.27
C ARG A 160 0.68 10.35 11.97
N LYS A 161 0.19 11.25 12.84
CA LYS A 161 -1.10 11.96 12.63
C LYS A 161 -1.04 12.89 11.43
N CYS A 162 0.01 13.71 11.31
CA CYS A 162 0.16 14.64 10.17
C CYS A 162 0.22 13.88 8.85
N PHE A 163 0.98 12.79 8.78
CA PHE A 163 1.14 12.00 7.56
C PHE A 163 -0.16 11.27 7.19
N THR A 164 -0.87 10.75 8.18
CA THR A 164 -2.21 10.16 7.98
C THR A 164 -3.20 11.22 7.47
N LEU A 165 -3.20 12.43 8.03
CA LEU A 165 -4.08 13.52 7.59
C LEU A 165 -3.81 13.89 6.13
N ILE A 166 -2.54 14.09 5.75
CA ILE A 166 -2.15 14.41 4.38
C ILE A 166 -2.55 13.26 3.43
N GLY A 167 -2.26 12.01 3.83
CA GLY A 167 -2.55 10.82 3.04
C GLY A 167 -4.03 10.44 2.95
N MET A 168 -4.92 11.08 3.72
CA MET A 168 -6.37 10.86 3.63
C MET A 168 -7.08 12.05 2.98
N ILE A 169 -6.82 13.27 3.46
CA ILE A 169 -7.47 14.49 2.98
C ILE A 169 -6.97 14.86 1.59
N GLY A 170 -5.66 14.75 1.34
CA GLY A 170 -5.05 15.04 0.04
C GLY A 170 -5.71 14.24 -1.08
N PRO A 171 -5.74 12.89 -0.99
CA PRO A 171 -6.41 12.08 -1.98
C PRO A 171 -7.89 12.42 -2.15
N ALA A 172 -8.62 12.66 -1.07
CA ALA A 172 -10.05 13.00 -1.11
C ALA A 172 -10.30 14.29 -1.90
N VAL A 173 -9.55 15.36 -1.63
CA VAL A 173 -9.71 16.66 -2.32
C VAL A 173 -9.45 16.51 -3.82
N PHE A 174 -8.34 15.88 -4.20
CA PHE A 174 -8.00 15.73 -5.61
C PHE A 174 -8.90 14.75 -6.36
N LEU A 175 -9.41 13.71 -5.69
CA LEU A 175 -10.35 12.77 -6.31
C LEU A 175 -11.71 13.42 -6.57
N VAL A 176 -12.20 14.22 -5.63
CA VAL A 176 -13.42 15.04 -5.82
C VAL A 176 -13.19 16.03 -6.97
N ALA A 177 -12.07 16.74 -6.98
CA ALA A 177 -11.74 17.67 -8.05
C ALA A 177 -11.66 16.98 -9.43
N ALA A 178 -11.12 15.77 -9.50
CA ALA A 178 -11.07 14.96 -10.73
C ALA A 178 -12.47 14.64 -11.27
N GLY A 179 -13.45 14.41 -10.39
CA GLY A 179 -14.84 14.17 -10.79
C GLY A 179 -15.55 15.38 -11.39
N PHE A 180 -15.10 16.60 -11.10
CA PHE A 180 -15.70 17.86 -11.58
C PHE A 180 -14.99 18.50 -12.78
N ILE A 181 -13.97 17.84 -13.34
CA ILE A 181 -13.09 18.42 -14.37
C ILE A 181 -13.71 18.52 -15.78
N GLY A 182 -14.91 17.98 -15.99
CA GLY A 182 -15.57 18.01 -17.30
C GLY A 182 -14.71 17.34 -18.38
N CYS A 183 -14.54 17.98 -19.54
CA CYS A 183 -13.89 17.38 -20.71
C CYS A 183 -12.35 17.51 -20.74
N ASN A 184 -11.70 18.03 -19.69
CA ASN A 184 -10.23 18.17 -19.69
C ASN A 184 -9.54 16.89 -19.18
N TYR A 185 -9.33 15.95 -20.09
CA TYR A 185 -8.80 14.61 -19.79
C TYR A 185 -7.39 14.62 -19.18
N ALA A 186 -6.49 15.48 -19.68
CA ALA A 186 -5.13 15.58 -19.13
C ALA A 186 -5.13 16.04 -17.67
N LEU A 187 -6.02 16.99 -17.34
CA LEU A 187 -6.16 17.47 -15.96
C LEU A 187 -6.78 16.41 -15.04
N ALA A 188 -7.73 15.61 -15.54
CA ALA A 188 -8.31 14.51 -14.76
C ALA A 188 -7.24 13.47 -14.40
N VAL A 189 -6.41 13.07 -15.37
CA VAL A 189 -5.28 12.15 -15.13
C VAL A 189 -4.28 12.74 -14.13
N ALA A 190 -3.96 14.04 -14.25
CA ALA A 190 -3.06 14.71 -13.32
C ALA A 190 -3.61 14.69 -11.89
N PHE A 191 -4.90 14.99 -11.69
CA PHE A 191 -5.52 15.01 -10.36
C PHE A 191 -5.63 13.60 -9.75
N VAL A 192 -5.97 12.59 -10.54
CA VAL A 192 -5.95 11.18 -10.06
C VAL A 192 -4.53 10.75 -9.69
N THR A 193 -3.53 11.16 -10.48
CA THR A 193 -2.11 10.89 -10.19
C THR A 193 -1.68 11.55 -8.89
N ILE A 194 -1.98 12.83 -8.70
CA ILE A 194 -1.66 13.56 -7.46
C ILE A 194 -2.40 12.95 -6.27
N SER A 195 -3.68 12.62 -6.43
CA SER A 195 -4.50 11.97 -5.41
C SER A 195 -3.85 10.66 -4.93
N THR A 196 -3.53 9.75 -5.85
CA THR A 196 -2.92 8.46 -5.52
C THR A 196 -1.52 8.64 -4.93
N THR A 197 -0.76 9.61 -5.44
CA THR A 197 0.58 9.95 -4.95
C THR A 197 0.55 10.38 -3.49
N LEU A 198 -0.34 11.31 -3.13
CA LEU A 198 -0.50 11.75 -1.74
C LEU A 198 -0.95 10.61 -0.81
N GLY A 199 -1.68 9.64 -1.33
CA GLY A 199 -2.03 8.42 -0.60
C GLY A 199 -0.80 7.64 -0.11
N GLY A 200 0.38 7.82 -0.72
CA GLY A 200 1.63 7.22 -0.27
C GLY A 200 2.01 7.58 1.17
N PHE A 201 1.66 8.79 1.63
CA PHE A 201 1.92 9.24 3.00
C PHE A 201 1.24 8.37 4.07
N CYS A 202 0.15 7.66 3.72
CA CYS A 202 -0.53 6.76 4.64
C CYS A 202 0.34 5.60 5.13
N THR A 203 1.32 5.16 4.34
CA THR A 203 2.22 4.07 4.74
C THR A 203 3.08 4.48 5.93
N SER A 204 3.62 5.70 5.90
CA SER A 204 4.40 6.29 6.98
C SER A 204 3.52 6.92 8.07
N GLY A 205 2.22 7.03 7.82
CA GLY A 205 1.20 7.57 8.71
C GLY A 205 0.57 6.51 9.62
N TYR A 206 -0.30 5.65 9.07
CA TYR A 206 -1.04 4.68 9.88
C TYR A 206 -0.49 3.25 9.78
N SER A 207 0.09 2.84 8.63
CA SER A 207 0.40 1.41 8.40
C SER A 207 1.43 0.87 9.38
N ILE A 208 2.39 1.70 9.79
CA ILE A 208 3.41 1.37 10.78
C ILE A 208 2.90 1.41 12.24
N ASN A 209 1.72 1.99 12.50
CA ASN A 209 1.20 2.12 13.87
C ASN A 209 0.97 0.77 14.56
N HIS A 210 0.76 -0.32 13.81
CA HIS A 210 0.66 -1.67 14.37
C HIS A 210 1.92 -2.04 15.17
N LEU A 211 3.09 -1.67 14.65
CA LEU A 211 4.38 -1.87 15.31
C LEU A 211 4.58 -0.86 16.43
N ASP A 212 4.22 0.41 16.23
CA ASP A 212 4.38 1.46 17.26
C ASP A 212 3.48 1.19 18.51
N ILE A 213 2.33 0.54 18.36
CA ILE A 213 1.37 0.29 19.45
C ILE A 213 1.66 -1.03 20.18
N ALA A 214 1.88 -2.11 19.45
CA ALA A 214 2.11 -3.42 20.05
C ALA A 214 3.05 -4.28 19.18
N PRO A 215 4.37 -4.09 19.30
CA PRO A 215 5.36 -4.81 18.49
C PRO A 215 5.17 -6.33 18.48
N SER A 216 4.94 -6.94 19.65
CA SER A 216 4.73 -8.40 19.79
C SER A 216 3.45 -8.93 19.17
N TYR A 217 2.43 -8.07 19.03
CA TYR A 217 1.11 -8.46 18.50
C TYR A 217 0.83 -7.77 17.16
N ALA A 218 1.83 -7.13 16.55
CA ALA A 218 1.66 -6.33 15.34
C ALA A 218 1.08 -7.14 14.18
N GLY A 219 1.49 -8.40 14.04
CA GLY A 219 0.91 -9.33 13.06
C GLY A 219 -0.56 -9.63 13.29
N ILE A 220 -0.97 -9.81 14.56
CA ILE A 220 -2.38 -10.03 14.92
C ILE A 220 -3.20 -8.77 14.66
N LEU A 221 -2.69 -7.60 15.07
CA LEU A 221 -3.35 -6.32 14.82
C LEU A 221 -3.51 -6.07 13.32
N LEU A 222 -2.45 -6.32 12.53
CA LEU A 222 -2.51 -6.18 11.08
C LEU A 222 -3.53 -7.15 10.46
N GLY A 223 -3.61 -8.39 10.95
CA GLY A 223 -4.61 -9.36 10.51
C GLY A 223 -6.05 -8.87 10.77
N ILE A 224 -6.31 -8.32 11.96
CA ILE A 224 -7.62 -7.75 12.31
C ILE A 224 -7.93 -6.56 11.41
N THR A 225 -7.04 -5.58 11.29
CA THR A 225 -7.30 -4.37 10.50
C THR A 225 -7.44 -4.70 9.01
N ASN A 226 -6.64 -5.63 8.48
CA ASN A 226 -6.70 -6.08 7.10
C ASN A 226 -8.02 -6.81 6.79
N SER A 227 -8.57 -7.56 7.75
CA SER A 227 -9.87 -8.23 7.59
C SER A 227 -11.00 -7.23 7.33
N PHE A 228 -11.01 -6.09 8.03
CA PHE A 228 -11.95 -5.02 7.74
C PHE A 228 -11.59 -4.27 6.46
N ALA A 229 -10.29 -4.07 6.20
CA ALA A 229 -9.82 -3.29 5.07
C ALA A 229 -10.01 -3.96 3.70
N THR A 230 -10.26 -5.27 3.64
CA THR A 230 -10.57 -5.98 2.39
C THR A 230 -12.05 -5.93 1.99
N ILE A 231 -12.95 -5.60 2.93
CA ILE A 231 -14.40 -5.47 2.66
C ILE A 231 -14.70 -4.50 1.50
N PRO A 232 -14.08 -3.30 1.42
CA PRO A 232 -14.23 -2.39 0.28
C PRO A 232 -13.90 -3.03 -1.07
N GLY A 233 -12.92 -3.95 -1.12
CA GLY A 233 -12.54 -4.63 -2.36
C GLY A 233 -13.64 -5.55 -2.88
N MET A 234 -14.46 -6.10 -1.97
CA MET A 234 -15.61 -6.95 -2.33
C MET A 234 -16.83 -6.11 -2.70
N VAL A 235 -17.12 -5.06 -1.92
CA VAL A 235 -18.37 -4.28 -2.04
C VAL A 235 -18.25 -3.15 -3.07
N GLY A 236 -17.08 -2.54 -3.19
CA GLY A 236 -16.83 -1.37 -4.05
C GLY A 236 -17.25 -1.57 -5.50
N PRO A 237 -16.81 -2.65 -6.19
CA PRO A 237 -17.20 -2.91 -7.57
C PRO A 237 -18.71 -3.10 -7.76
N VAL A 238 -19.39 -3.71 -6.79
CA VAL A 238 -20.86 -3.92 -6.84
C VAL A 238 -21.60 -2.59 -6.75
N ILE A 239 -21.17 -1.72 -5.83
CA ILE A 239 -21.74 -0.37 -5.69
C ILE A 239 -21.49 0.45 -6.95
N ALA A 240 -20.25 0.46 -7.45
CA ALA A 240 -19.88 1.20 -8.65
C ALA A 240 -20.74 0.77 -9.84
N LYS A 241 -20.88 -0.54 -10.08
CA LYS A 241 -21.73 -1.11 -11.13
C LYS A 241 -23.18 -0.66 -11.03
N ASN A 242 -23.76 -0.62 -9.82
CA ASN A 242 -25.15 -0.20 -9.65
C ASN A 242 -25.35 1.32 -9.85
N LEU A 243 -24.32 2.13 -9.60
CA LEU A 243 -24.37 3.57 -9.79
C LEU A 243 -24.16 3.98 -11.25
N THR A 244 -23.39 3.20 -12.02
CA THR A 244 -23.15 3.43 -13.43
C THR A 244 -24.01 2.47 -14.26
N HIS A 245 -25.25 2.86 -14.53
CA HIS A 245 -26.12 2.17 -15.49
C HIS A 245 -25.58 2.36 -16.92
N ASN A 246 -24.57 1.57 -17.31
CA ASN A 246 -24.18 1.31 -18.69
C ASN A 246 -23.56 -0.08 -18.78
#